data_AF-A0A4P7U7B2-F1
#
_entry.id   AF-A0A4P7U7B2-F1
#
_cell.length_a   1.000
_cell.length_b   1.000
_cell.length_c   1.000
_cell.angle_alpha   90.00
_cell.angle_beta   90.00
_cell.angle_gamma   90.00
#
_symmetry.space_group_name_H-M   'P 1'
#
loop_
_entity.id
_entity.type
_entity.pdbx_description
1 polymer ?
#
loop_
_entity_poly.entity_id
_entity_poly.type
_entity_poly.pdbx_seq_one_letter_code
_entity_poly.pdbx_strand_id
1 'polypeptide(L)'
;MAKRWFAATLSIAVLFGVGACSNEKTQATSQANSPVADSERADPSAALVAHLRDTSSARYEPFETPKDMLSDADVAIMGEVVSVELAMIRNEFDGQGGVVVGVRPLEVWKEPKGEPAELTYFVVRRAKNVGVEPFRAGLPVGHNVAIFGYTSDVQFIEGDPGQPILEPAPQGLFIETDAGLANVYAPGDDGWPEIKTIKDLAASIQ
;
A
#
# COMPACT_ATOMS: atom_id res chain seq x y z
N MET A 1 -20.65 47.88 -32.06
CA MET A 1 -19.74 47.89 -33.23
C MET A 1 -19.03 46.52 -33.20
N ALA A 2 -19.11 45.59 -34.17
CA ALA A 2 -18.79 45.67 -35.61
C ALA A 2 -17.35 46.18 -35.82
N LYS A 3 -16.39 45.57 -36.55
CA LYS A 3 -16.19 44.31 -37.33
C LYS A 3 -14.68 43.94 -37.17
N ARG A 4 -14.04 42.91 -37.77
CA ARG A 4 -14.33 42.00 -38.90
C ARG A 4 -13.55 40.67 -38.75
N TRP A 5 -14.07 39.59 -39.33
CA TRP A 5 -13.37 38.35 -39.71
C TRP A 5 -12.34 38.55 -40.84
N PHE A 6 -11.36 37.65 -40.96
CA PHE A 6 -10.82 37.19 -42.25
C PHE A 6 -10.40 35.71 -42.18
N ALA A 7 -10.77 34.94 -43.20
CA ALA A 7 -10.33 33.57 -43.43
C ALA A 7 -9.29 33.54 -44.55
N ALA A 8 -8.43 32.52 -44.56
CA ALA A 8 -7.57 32.20 -45.70
C ALA A 8 -7.61 30.68 -45.94
N THR A 9 -8.29 30.30 -47.03
CA THR A 9 -8.39 28.92 -47.53
C THR A 9 -7.31 28.69 -48.58
N LEU A 10 -6.67 27.52 -48.61
CA LEU A 10 -5.96 27.08 -49.82
C LEU A 10 -5.96 25.55 -50.00
N SER A 11 -6.10 25.13 -51.24
CA SER A 11 -6.09 23.74 -51.75
C SER A 11 -4.84 23.53 -52.64
N ILE A 12 -4.50 22.36 -53.18
CA ILE A 12 -5.21 21.09 -53.38
C ILE A 12 -4.17 19.94 -53.38
N ALA A 13 -4.52 18.66 -53.23
CA ALA A 13 -4.73 17.76 -54.38
C ALA A 13 -5.18 16.35 -53.92
N VAL A 14 -6.06 15.74 -54.72
CA VAL A 14 -6.44 14.32 -54.65
C VAL A 14 -5.70 13.56 -55.75
N LEU A 15 -5.27 12.33 -55.47
CA LEU A 15 -4.87 11.37 -56.51
C LEU A 15 -5.63 10.04 -56.33
N PHE A 16 -5.98 9.44 -57.47
CA PHE A 16 -7.00 8.39 -57.58
C PHE A 16 -6.44 6.99 -57.35
N GLY A 17 -7.31 6.08 -56.88
CA GLY A 17 -7.15 4.64 -56.95
C GLY A 17 -8.53 3.98 -57.10
N VAL A 18 -8.92 3.67 -58.34
CA VAL A 18 -10.25 3.08 -58.65
C VAL A 18 -10.10 1.57 -58.88
N GLY A 19 -10.94 0.79 -58.21
CA GLY A 19 -11.15 -0.65 -58.48
C GLY A 19 -12.64 -0.98 -58.36
N ALA A 20 -13.19 -1.74 -59.30
CA ALA A 20 -14.63 -1.87 -59.50
C ALA A 20 -15.17 -3.33 -59.45
N CYS A 21 -16.41 -3.45 -58.99
CA CYS A 21 -17.42 -4.48 -59.29
C CYS A 21 -17.23 -5.97 -58.94
N SER A 22 -18.08 -6.43 -58.00
CA SER A 22 -18.96 -7.63 -58.05
C SER A 22 -18.40 -9.05 -58.28
N ASN A 23 -18.59 -9.98 -57.33
CA ASN A 23 -19.71 -10.96 -57.34
C ASN A 23 -19.75 -11.88 -56.09
N GLU A 24 -20.83 -12.67 -55.95
CA GLU A 24 -21.11 -13.62 -54.86
C GLU A 24 -20.11 -14.78 -54.70
N LYS A 25 -19.77 -15.16 -53.44
CA LYS A 25 -20.18 -16.46 -52.85
C LYS A 25 -19.72 -16.67 -51.40
N THR A 26 -20.53 -17.44 -50.66
CA THR A 26 -20.31 -17.88 -49.28
C THR A 26 -19.02 -18.68 -49.07
N GLN A 27 -18.23 -18.34 -48.05
CA GLN A 27 -17.40 -19.33 -47.35
C GLN A 27 -17.22 -18.93 -45.88
N ALA A 28 -17.56 -19.83 -44.96
CA ALA A 28 -17.41 -19.61 -43.53
C ALA A 28 -15.97 -19.86 -43.09
N THR A 29 -15.41 -18.96 -42.27
CA THR A 29 -14.17 -19.21 -41.52
C THR A 29 -14.28 -18.57 -40.13
N SER A 30 -14.00 -19.39 -39.13
CA SER A 30 -13.93 -19.14 -37.68
C SER A 30 -13.84 -17.68 -37.22
N GLN A 31 -14.80 -17.26 -36.38
CA GLN A 31 -14.50 -16.31 -35.31
C GLN A 31 -13.45 -16.97 -34.39
N ALA A 32 -12.21 -16.48 -34.45
CA ALA A 32 -11.25 -16.75 -33.40
C ALA A 32 -11.65 -15.94 -32.17
N ASN A 33 -12.18 -16.60 -31.15
CA ASN A 33 -12.24 -16.03 -29.81
C ASN A 33 -10.80 -15.82 -29.33
N SER A 34 -10.26 -14.63 -29.55
CA SER A 34 -9.11 -14.17 -28.78
C SER A 34 -9.57 -14.07 -27.32
N PRO A 35 -8.99 -14.80 -26.37
CA PRO A 35 -9.22 -14.49 -24.97
C PRO A 35 -8.74 -13.05 -24.76
N VAL A 36 -9.63 -12.21 -24.23
CA VAL A 36 -9.18 -10.97 -23.58
C VAL A 36 -8.23 -11.43 -22.50
N ALA A 37 -6.96 -11.04 -22.59
CA ALA A 37 -6.05 -11.26 -21.49
C ALA A 37 -6.64 -10.53 -20.28
N ASP A 38 -6.95 -11.27 -19.22
CA ASP A 38 -7.15 -10.64 -17.91
C ASP A 38 -5.86 -9.91 -17.61
N SER A 39 -5.89 -8.59 -17.73
CA SER A 39 -4.86 -7.74 -17.14
C SER A 39 -4.88 -8.05 -15.65
N GLU A 40 -3.86 -8.75 -15.16
CA GLU A 40 -3.70 -9.07 -13.74
C GLU A 40 -3.98 -7.80 -12.94
N ARG A 41 -5.07 -7.84 -12.17
CA ARG A 41 -5.50 -6.69 -11.37
C ARG A 41 -4.44 -6.52 -10.29
N ALA A 42 -3.57 -5.52 -10.46
CA ALA A 42 -2.47 -5.29 -9.53
C ALA A 42 -2.98 -5.23 -8.09
N ASP A 43 -2.38 -6.06 -7.24
CA ASP A 43 -2.70 -6.15 -5.81
C ASP A 43 -2.47 -4.78 -5.14
N PRO A 44 -3.53 -4.15 -4.56
CA PRO A 44 -3.40 -2.90 -3.83
C PRO A 44 -2.47 -2.98 -2.63
N SER A 45 -2.41 -4.12 -1.94
CA SER A 45 -1.52 -4.34 -0.80
C SER A 45 -0.06 -4.35 -1.25
N ALA A 46 0.28 -5.07 -2.32
CA ALA A 46 1.61 -5.04 -2.91
C ALA A 46 2.02 -3.64 -3.40
N ALA A 47 1.08 -2.88 -3.99
CA ALA A 47 1.33 -1.49 -4.40
C ALA A 47 1.56 -0.56 -3.20
N LEU A 48 0.84 -0.75 -2.09
CA LEU A 48 1.03 -0.01 -0.85
C LEU A 48 2.35 -0.39 -0.15
N VAL A 49 2.71 -1.67 -0.12
CA VAL A 49 4.01 -2.17 0.36
C VAL A 49 5.16 -1.44 -0.34
N ALA A 50 5.12 -1.34 -1.67
CA ALA A 50 6.11 -0.60 -2.45
C ALA A 50 6.13 0.90 -2.07
N HIS A 51 4.96 1.54 -1.93
CA HIS A 51 4.89 2.95 -1.54
C HIS A 51 5.45 3.22 -0.14
N LEU A 52 5.13 2.38 0.84
CA LEU A 52 5.61 2.49 2.22
C LEU A 52 7.12 2.24 2.32
N ARG A 53 7.65 1.30 1.52
CA ARG A 53 9.09 1.07 1.42
C ARG A 53 9.84 2.32 0.98
N ASP A 54 9.30 3.02 -0.02
CA ASP A 54 9.87 4.28 -0.54
C ASP A 54 9.77 5.46 0.44
N THR A 55 8.88 5.42 1.44
CA THR A 55 8.78 6.46 2.49
C THR A 55 9.62 6.17 3.74
N SER A 56 10.28 5.01 3.82
CA SER A 56 11.20 4.68 4.92
C SER A 56 12.45 5.55 4.88
N SER A 57 12.61 6.40 5.90
CA SER A 57 13.78 7.28 6.06
C SER A 57 14.81 6.75 7.06
N ALA A 58 14.62 5.53 7.60
CA ALA A 58 15.51 4.92 8.57
C ALA A 58 16.74 4.29 7.90
N ARG A 59 17.83 4.13 8.66
CA ARG A 59 18.82 3.10 8.30
C ARG A 59 18.16 1.75 8.48
N TYR A 60 18.02 1.02 7.39
CA TYR A 60 17.57 -0.37 7.44
C TYR A 60 18.69 -1.23 8.02
N GLU A 61 18.55 -1.59 9.30
CA GLU A 61 19.40 -2.56 10.00
C GLU A 61 18.48 -3.74 10.37
N PRO A 62 18.54 -4.87 9.63
CA PRO A 62 17.62 -5.98 9.83
C PRO A 62 17.96 -6.81 11.08
N PHE A 63 16.93 -7.32 11.74
CA PHE A 63 17.02 -8.33 12.79
C PHE A 63 17.36 -9.70 12.20
N GLU A 64 18.22 -10.45 12.90
CA GLU A 64 18.60 -11.81 12.47
C GLU A 64 17.40 -12.77 12.50
N THR A 65 16.57 -12.72 13.55
CA THR A 65 15.38 -13.56 13.68
C THR A 65 14.13 -12.79 14.14
N PRO A 66 12.92 -13.36 13.92
CA PRO A 66 11.68 -12.85 14.50
C PRO A 66 11.71 -12.67 16.02
N LYS A 67 12.46 -13.53 16.74
CA LYS A 67 12.59 -13.44 18.20
C LYS A 67 13.45 -12.27 18.65
N ASP A 68 14.46 -11.89 17.88
CA ASP A 68 15.28 -10.72 18.18
C ASP A 68 14.46 -9.43 18.03
N MET A 69 13.65 -9.34 16.97
CA MET A 69 12.70 -8.24 16.77
C MET A 69 11.63 -8.19 17.87
N LEU A 70 11.10 -9.34 18.31
CA LEU A 70 10.20 -9.40 19.47
C LEU A 70 10.89 -8.93 20.76
N SER A 71 12.15 -9.26 20.95
CA SER A 71 12.93 -8.87 22.12
C SER A 71 13.12 -7.34 22.19
N ASP A 72 13.38 -6.70 21.05
CA ASP A 72 13.70 -5.28 20.93
C ASP A 72 12.47 -4.35 20.90
N ALA A 73 11.41 -4.70 20.14
CA ALA A 73 10.21 -3.86 20.00
C ALA A 73 9.51 -3.56 21.35
N ASP A 74 8.88 -2.40 21.54
CA ASP A 74 8.06 -2.18 22.76
C ASP A 74 6.79 -3.03 22.74
N VAL A 75 6.19 -3.19 21.56
CA VAL A 75 4.88 -3.82 21.32
C VAL A 75 4.99 -4.77 20.14
N ALA A 76 4.29 -5.90 20.21
CA ALA A 76 4.11 -6.80 19.09
C ALA A 76 2.70 -7.39 19.08
N ILE A 77 1.96 -7.18 18.00
CA ILE A 77 0.57 -7.63 17.83
C ILE A 77 0.31 -8.22 16.45
N MET A 78 -0.71 -9.07 16.38
CA MET A 78 -1.44 -9.42 15.16
C MET A 78 -2.87 -8.93 15.32
N GLY A 79 -3.43 -8.29 14.31
CA GLY A 79 -4.76 -7.72 14.41
C GLY A 79 -5.41 -7.31 13.10
N GLU A 80 -6.68 -6.93 13.22
CA GLU A 80 -7.56 -6.55 12.11
C GLU A 80 -7.59 -5.01 11.95
N VAL A 81 -7.37 -4.51 10.73
CA VAL A 81 -7.50 -3.08 10.43
C VAL A 81 -8.96 -2.63 10.58
N VAL A 82 -9.21 -1.61 11.41
CA VAL A 82 -10.55 -1.04 11.64
C VAL A 82 -10.71 0.37 11.06
N SER A 83 -9.62 1.12 10.88
CA SER A 83 -9.66 2.48 10.32
C SER A 83 -8.32 2.85 9.67
N VAL A 84 -8.36 3.71 8.65
CA VAL A 84 -7.19 4.23 7.93
C VAL A 84 -7.48 5.70 7.59
N GLU A 85 -6.83 6.62 8.31
CA GLU A 85 -7.13 8.05 8.28
C GLU A 85 -5.89 8.93 8.04
N LEU A 86 -6.09 10.09 7.42
CA LEU A 86 -5.02 11.08 7.26
C LEU A 86 -4.64 11.70 8.59
N ALA A 87 -3.33 11.86 8.80
CA ALA A 87 -2.79 12.67 9.88
C ALA A 87 -1.82 13.73 9.36
N MET A 88 -1.81 14.87 10.04
CA MET A 88 -0.80 15.92 9.89
C MET A 88 0.12 15.90 11.10
N ILE A 89 1.42 15.77 10.87
CA ILE A 89 2.45 15.61 11.90
C ILE A 89 3.29 16.88 11.96
N ARG A 90 3.67 17.29 13.16
CA ARG A 90 4.30 18.58 13.41
C ARG A 90 5.78 18.63 13.03
N ASN A 91 6.61 17.76 13.62
CA ASN A 91 8.07 17.96 13.63
C ASN A 91 8.94 16.74 13.25
N GLU A 92 8.48 15.50 13.37
CA GLU A 92 9.41 14.35 13.43
C GLU A 92 9.72 13.66 12.09
N PHE A 93 8.91 13.89 11.05
CA PHE A 93 9.09 13.28 9.72
C PHE A 93 9.57 14.28 8.66
N ASP A 94 10.43 15.24 9.00
CA ASP A 94 10.99 16.24 8.07
C ASP A 94 9.95 16.97 7.18
N GLY A 95 8.77 17.19 7.74
CA GLY A 95 7.66 17.79 7.00
C GLY A 95 6.99 16.85 5.99
N GLN A 96 6.99 15.54 6.20
CA GLN A 96 6.03 14.60 5.61
C GLN A 96 4.66 14.69 6.31
N GLY A 97 3.70 13.87 5.88
CA GLY A 97 2.45 13.62 6.60
C GLY A 97 2.43 12.22 7.20
N GLY A 98 1.34 11.86 7.88
CA GLY A 98 1.09 10.50 8.33
C GLY A 98 -0.17 9.90 7.70
N VAL A 99 -0.31 8.59 7.88
CA VAL A 99 -1.59 7.89 7.96
C VAL A 99 -1.64 7.20 9.31
N VAL A 100 -2.70 7.44 10.06
CA VAL A 100 -2.99 6.70 11.30
C VAL A 100 -3.89 5.55 10.95
N VAL A 101 -3.48 4.35 11.37
CA VAL A 101 -4.22 3.12 11.16
C VAL A 101 -4.62 2.56 12.52
N GLY A 102 -5.92 2.39 12.72
CA GLY A 102 -6.47 1.71 13.89
C GLY A 102 -6.51 0.21 13.64
N VAL A 103 -6.00 -0.57 14.58
CA VAL A 103 -5.99 -2.03 14.56
C VAL A 103 -6.70 -2.55 15.80
N ARG A 104 -7.61 -3.51 15.64
CA ARG A 104 -8.14 -4.32 16.75
C ARG A 104 -7.17 -5.49 16.97
N PRO A 105 -6.47 -5.59 18.11
CA PRO A 105 -5.61 -6.74 18.38
C PRO A 105 -6.44 -8.02 18.43
N LEU A 106 -5.99 -9.05 17.73
CA LEU A 106 -6.53 -10.41 17.75
C LEU A 106 -5.63 -11.35 18.56
N GLU A 107 -4.31 -11.12 18.49
CA GLU A 107 -3.30 -11.78 19.30
C GLU A 107 -2.24 -10.76 19.72
N VAL A 108 -1.82 -10.79 20.98
CA VAL A 108 -0.79 -9.89 21.51
C VAL A 108 0.42 -10.74 21.90
N TRP A 109 1.53 -10.50 21.22
CA TRP A 109 2.80 -11.20 21.43
C TRP A 109 3.71 -10.48 22.43
N LYS A 110 3.57 -9.15 22.52
CA LYS A 110 4.21 -8.30 23.53
C LYS A 110 3.33 -7.10 23.83
N GLU A 111 2.93 -6.96 25.09
CA GLU A 111 2.05 -5.88 25.53
C GLU A 111 2.80 -4.53 25.66
N PRO A 112 2.16 -3.40 25.30
CA PRO A 112 2.64 -2.08 25.68
C PRO A 112 2.67 -1.93 27.21
N LYS A 113 3.53 -1.04 27.71
CA LYS A 113 3.50 -0.62 29.12
C LYS A 113 2.25 0.23 29.37
N GLY A 114 1.17 -0.39 29.84
CA GLY A 114 -0.07 0.30 30.16
C GLY A 114 -1.25 -0.64 30.39
N GLU A 115 -2.46 -0.08 30.39
CA GLU A 115 -3.70 -0.86 30.33
C GLU A 115 -3.93 -1.38 28.89
N PRO A 116 -4.51 -2.59 28.71
CA PRO A 116 -4.86 -3.09 27.39
C PRO A 116 -5.86 -2.19 26.66
N ALA A 117 -5.51 -1.76 25.44
CA ALA A 117 -6.37 -0.95 24.59
C ALA A 117 -7.24 -1.83 23.66
N GLU A 118 -8.52 -1.49 23.50
CA GLU A 118 -9.43 -2.16 22.55
C GLU A 118 -8.94 -1.99 21.10
N LEU A 119 -8.33 -0.83 20.81
CA LEU A 119 -7.69 -0.50 19.54
C LEU A 119 -6.27 -0.04 19.79
N THR A 120 -5.32 -0.57 19.02
CA THR A 120 -3.95 -0.07 18.92
C THR A 120 -3.85 0.80 17.69
N TYR A 121 -3.28 2.00 17.83
CA TYR A 121 -3.08 2.91 16.71
C TYR A 121 -1.60 2.93 16.32
N PHE A 122 -1.32 2.81 15.03
CA PHE A 122 0.03 2.99 14.50
C PHE A 122 0.05 4.07 13.42
N VAL A 123 1.16 4.78 13.31
CA VAL A 123 1.36 5.84 12.31
C VAL A 123 2.40 5.40 11.29
N VAL A 124 2.05 5.50 10.00
CA VAL A 124 2.97 5.26 8.88
C VAL A 124 3.30 6.56 8.15
N ARG A 125 4.56 6.67 7.72
CA ARG A 125 5.10 7.84 7.01
C ARG A 125 4.50 7.94 5.61
N ARG A 126 3.98 9.12 5.27
CA ARG A 126 3.30 9.42 3.99
C ARG A 126 3.86 10.68 3.34
N ALA A 127 4.28 10.58 2.08
CA ALA A 127 4.61 11.75 1.28
C ALA A 127 3.40 12.71 1.16
N LYS A 128 3.57 14.01 1.46
CA LYS A 128 2.46 14.97 1.61
C LYS A 128 1.52 15.06 0.40
N ASN A 129 2.04 14.81 -0.80
CA ASN A 129 1.32 14.84 -2.08
C ASN A 129 0.49 13.57 -2.38
N VAL A 130 0.62 12.52 -1.58
CA VAL A 130 -0.13 11.26 -1.74
C VAL A 130 -1.36 11.29 -0.82
N GLY A 131 -2.53 10.94 -1.36
CA GLY A 131 -3.77 10.84 -0.57
C GLY A 131 -3.81 9.62 0.36
N VAL A 132 -4.90 9.43 1.11
CA VAL A 132 -5.11 8.23 1.93
C VAL A 132 -5.64 7.03 1.13
N GLU A 133 -6.22 7.26 -0.05
CA GLU A 133 -6.87 6.21 -0.83
C GLU A 133 -5.94 5.01 -1.19
N PRO A 134 -4.64 5.17 -1.51
CA PRO A 134 -3.74 4.04 -1.66
C PRO A 134 -3.58 3.20 -0.38
N PHE A 135 -3.60 3.86 0.79
CA PHE A 135 -3.51 3.21 2.09
C PHE A 135 -4.80 2.47 2.41
N ARG A 136 -5.98 3.08 2.16
CA ARG A 136 -7.28 2.39 2.30
C ARG A 136 -7.46 1.22 1.34
N ALA A 137 -6.84 1.29 0.16
CA ALA A 137 -6.91 0.22 -0.82
C ALA A 137 -6.02 -0.98 -0.43
N GLY A 138 -4.80 -0.76 0.06
CA GLY A 138 -3.86 -1.80 0.49
C GLY A 138 -3.93 -2.19 1.97
N LEU A 139 -4.71 -1.48 2.78
CA LEU A 139 -5.12 -1.83 4.15
C LEU A 139 -6.64 -1.64 4.28
N PRO A 140 -7.46 -2.44 3.58
CA PRO A 140 -8.91 -2.34 3.72
C PRO A 140 -9.35 -2.74 5.13
N VAL A 141 -10.50 -2.22 5.57
CA VAL A 141 -11.10 -2.62 6.86
C VAL A 141 -11.40 -4.12 6.83
N GLY A 142 -11.01 -4.85 7.88
CA GLY A 142 -11.06 -6.31 7.96
C GLY A 142 -9.79 -7.02 7.50
N HIS A 143 -8.77 -6.31 7.02
CA HIS A 143 -7.49 -6.89 6.63
C HIS A 143 -6.61 -7.21 7.85
N ASN A 144 -5.89 -8.34 7.82
CA ASN A 144 -4.97 -8.69 8.90
C ASN A 144 -3.59 -8.05 8.69
N VAL A 145 -3.01 -7.57 9.77
CA VAL A 145 -1.64 -7.08 9.83
C VAL A 145 -0.93 -7.64 11.05
N ALA A 146 0.40 -7.80 10.94
CA ALA A 146 1.25 -8.05 12.09
C ALA A 146 2.23 -6.87 12.24
N ILE A 147 2.36 -6.36 13.47
CA ILE A 147 3.08 -5.12 13.76
C ILE A 147 3.95 -5.31 14.99
N PHE A 148 5.23 -5.02 14.82
CA PHE A 148 6.22 -4.85 15.87
C PHE A 148 6.58 -3.37 15.85
N GLY A 149 6.43 -2.69 16.98
CA GLY A 149 6.53 -1.24 17.04
C GLY A 149 7.15 -0.73 18.32
N TYR A 150 7.61 0.51 18.25
CA TYR A 150 8.03 1.29 19.40
C TYR A 150 6.93 2.29 19.77
N THR A 151 6.91 2.68 21.04
CA THR A 151 6.11 3.83 21.48
C THR A 151 6.64 5.07 20.79
N SER A 152 5.77 5.87 20.17
CA SER A 152 6.17 7.06 19.43
C SER A 152 5.72 8.34 20.13
N ASP A 153 6.60 9.34 20.14
CA ASP A 153 6.35 10.70 20.68
C ASP A 153 5.77 11.66 19.61
N VAL A 154 5.37 11.13 18.44
CA VAL A 154 4.83 11.88 17.29
C VAL A 154 3.74 12.86 17.70
N GLN A 155 4.02 14.14 17.47
CA GLN A 155 3.06 15.21 17.73
C GLN A 155 2.19 15.50 16.51
N PHE A 156 0.89 15.30 16.66
CA PHE A 156 -0.12 15.62 15.66
C PHE A 156 -0.46 17.13 15.62
N ILE A 157 -0.88 17.58 14.44
CA ILE A 157 -1.59 18.84 14.21
C ILE A 157 -3.08 18.53 14.00
N GLU A 158 -3.37 17.49 13.21
CA GLU A 158 -4.70 16.98 12.91
C GLU A 158 -4.63 15.45 12.76
N GLY A 159 -5.72 14.73 13.04
CA GLY A 159 -5.79 13.26 12.94
C GLY A 159 -5.24 12.49 14.15
N ASP A 160 -5.09 13.14 15.30
CA ASP A 160 -4.70 12.51 16.56
C ASP A 160 -5.80 11.54 17.05
N PRO A 161 -5.51 10.25 17.32
CA PRO A 161 -6.49 9.31 17.87
C PRO A 161 -6.82 9.56 19.36
N GLY A 162 -6.10 10.44 20.05
CA GLY A 162 -6.26 10.71 21.49
C GLY A 162 -5.79 9.55 22.39
N GLN A 163 -4.98 8.65 21.84
CA GLN A 163 -4.43 7.46 22.48
C GLN A 163 -2.94 7.32 22.12
N PRO A 164 -2.14 6.55 22.88
CA PRO A 164 -0.75 6.27 22.53
C PRO A 164 -0.63 5.74 21.09
N ILE A 165 0.32 6.31 20.34
CA ILE A 165 0.60 5.94 18.95
C ILE A 165 1.89 5.12 18.89
N LEU A 166 1.89 4.10 18.03
CA LEU A 166 3.08 3.30 17.72
C LEU A 166 3.67 3.71 16.37
N GLU A 167 5.00 3.70 16.27
CA GLU A 167 5.69 3.62 14.97
C GLU A 167 6.15 2.17 14.75
N PRO A 168 5.94 1.58 13.56
CA PRO A 168 6.55 0.31 13.22
C PRO A 168 8.08 0.35 13.36
N ALA A 169 8.64 -0.70 13.92
CA ALA A 169 10.09 -0.90 13.97
C ALA A 169 10.67 -1.06 12.55
N PRO A 170 12.01 -0.96 12.35
CA PRO A 170 12.67 -1.54 11.18
C PRO A 170 12.19 -2.99 11.01
N GLN A 171 11.79 -3.37 9.78
CA GLN A 171 11.12 -4.65 9.47
C GLN A 171 9.79 -4.94 10.20
N GLY A 172 9.28 -4.05 11.05
CA GLY A 172 8.19 -4.30 11.98
C GLY A 172 6.77 -4.18 11.44
N LEU A 173 6.55 -4.14 10.12
CA LEU A 173 5.20 -4.08 9.54
C LEU A 173 5.03 -5.14 8.46
N PHE A 174 4.05 -6.02 8.67
CA PHE A 174 3.72 -7.12 7.77
C PHE A 174 2.27 -7.01 7.31
N ILE A 175 2.06 -7.13 6.00
CA ILE A 175 0.76 -7.00 5.34
C ILE A 175 0.54 -8.24 4.47
N GLU A 176 -0.64 -8.86 4.55
CA GLU A 176 -1.00 -9.95 3.63
C GLU A 176 -1.25 -9.41 2.21
N THR A 177 -0.64 -10.05 1.21
CA THR A 177 -0.72 -9.73 -0.22
C THR A 177 -1.18 -10.97 -0.99
N ASP A 178 -1.60 -10.81 -2.25
CA ASP A 178 -1.93 -11.95 -3.12
C ASP A 178 -0.74 -12.90 -3.35
N ALA A 179 0.50 -12.41 -3.11
CA ALA A 179 1.74 -13.19 -3.19
C ALA A 179 2.15 -13.88 -1.87
N GLY A 180 1.49 -13.58 -0.74
CA GLY A 180 1.84 -14.03 0.60
C GLY A 180 2.04 -12.88 1.60
N LEU A 181 2.66 -13.15 2.75
CA LEU A 181 3.00 -12.11 3.72
C LEU A 181 4.18 -11.26 3.22
N ALA A 182 3.98 -9.95 3.09
CA ALA A 182 5.05 -9.02 2.73
C ALA A 182 5.56 -8.27 3.96
N ASN A 183 6.88 -8.31 4.21
CA ASN A 183 7.53 -7.34 5.09
C ASN A 183 7.67 -6.01 4.34
N VAL A 184 7.00 -4.98 4.84
CA VAL A 184 6.90 -3.68 4.16
C VAL A 184 8.28 -3.05 3.94
N TYR A 185 9.11 -3.03 4.98
CA TYR A 185 10.36 -2.30 4.99
C TYR A 185 11.57 -3.13 4.56
N ALA A 186 11.42 -4.43 4.30
CA ALA A 186 12.49 -5.30 3.83
C ALA A 186 12.83 -5.05 2.34
N PRO A 187 14.10 -4.77 1.98
CA PRO A 187 14.51 -4.51 0.61
C PRO A 187 14.90 -5.81 -0.12
N GLY A 188 13.96 -6.39 -0.87
CA GLY A 188 14.24 -7.36 -1.95
C GLY A 188 14.45 -8.82 -1.54
N ASP A 189 14.82 -9.08 -0.28
CA ASP A 189 14.64 -10.36 0.41
C ASP A 189 13.73 -10.09 1.61
N ASP A 190 12.80 -10.99 1.92
CA ASP A 190 11.76 -10.80 2.95
C ASP A 190 12.29 -10.84 4.41
N GLY A 191 13.62 -10.76 4.58
CA GLY A 191 14.35 -10.96 5.83
C GLY A 191 14.44 -12.44 6.23
N TRP A 192 13.30 -13.10 6.24
CA TRP A 192 13.11 -14.46 6.75
C TRP A 192 12.32 -15.29 5.72
N PRO A 193 12.97 -15.94 4.73
CA PRO A 193 12.31 -16.59 3.60
C PRO A 193 11.44 -17.80 3.98
N GLU A 194 11.52 -18.27 5.21
CA GLU A 194 10.63 -19.25 5.84
C GLU A 194 9.28 -18.66 6.29
N ILE A 195 9.20 -17.34 6.49
CA ILE A 195 8.00 -16.64 7.00
C ILE A 195 7.14 -16.18 5.82
N LYS A 196 6.10 -16.95 5.49
CA LYS A 196 5.26 -16.71 4.29
C LYS A 196 3.83 -16.30 4.61
N THR A 197 3.43 -16.48 5.87
CA THR A 197 2.10 -16.17 6.40
C THR A 197 2.21 -15.58 7.79
N ILE A 198 1.19 -14.85 8.26
CA ILE A 198 1.11 -14.36 9.64
C ILE A 198 1.25 -15.53 10.65
N LYS A 199 0.79 -16.73 10.28
CA LYS A 199 0.91 -17.93 11.11
C LYS A 199 2.35 -18.42 11.25
N ASP A 200 3.16 -18.34 10.20
CA ASP A 200 4.58 -18.70 10.26
C ASP A 200 5.32 -17.72 11.18
N LEU A 201 5.00 -16.43 11.06
CA LEU A 201 5.52 -15.38 11.94
C LEU A 201 5.16 -15.63 13.40
N ALA A 202 3.88 -15.90 13.70
CA ALA A 202 3.41 -16.24 15.04
C ALA A 202 4.10 -17.49 15.62
N ALA A 203 4.33 -18.52 14.80
CA ALA A 203 5.02 -19.74 15.23
C ALA A 203 6.52 -19.53 15.45
N SER A 204 7.15 -18.61 14.71
CA SER A 204 8.60 -18.35 14.80
C SER A 204 9.01 -17.62 16.08
N ILE A 205 8.09 -16.90 16.72
CA ILE A 205 8.34 -16.09 17.92
C ILE A 205 8.00 -16.78 19.25
N GLN A 206 7.30 -17.92 19.20
CA GLN A 206 7.01 -18.81 20.34
C GLN A 206 8.24 -19.64 20.72
#